data_AF-A0A6A7C114-F1
#
_entry.id   AF-A0A6A7C114-F1
#
_cell.length_a   1.000
_cell.length_b   1.000
_cell.length_c   1.000
_cell.angle_alpha   90.00
_cell.angle_beta   90.00
_cell.angle_gamma   90.00
#
_symmetry.space_group_name_H-M   'P 1'
#
loop_
_entity.id
_entity.type
_entity.pdbx_description
1 polymer ?
#
loop_
_entity_poly.entity_id
_entity_poly.type
_entity_poly.pdbx_seq_one_letter_code
_entity_poly.pdbx_strand_id
1 'polypeptide(L)'
;MDYVRRWVVAPRKDASDSPVIKAERGTTLYLAYGSNLSIEAFRKARGIQPLSELNVQVPSLRLTFDLPGIPYAEPCFANTARAKADANIPEAEANEKMQNLGPKSPYHKDRWTKGLVGVVYEVTLKDFAHIIATEGGGSSYKDIEVDCYPFATQDPSVPVPENPTLRPFKAHTLYAAANTHPKEGRRAHRPDPSYAQPSPRYLKLLTDGAAELRLPNEYQDYLRSVRPYVISTDRQRIGQYIFLSIWMPFIILIFALGRRFHDKDGRMPPWVQKLSVAVFNASWTCYDLVFKRTFGDGERSIENGGIDPSGSRIHGEEPLAEKLPDINVDRAVDSPP
;
A
#
# COMPACT_ATOMS: atom_id res chain seq x y z
N MET A 1 26.73 -6.02 14.27
CA MET A 1 27.48 -4.96 13.55
C MET A 1 27.82 -5.35 12.11
N ASP A 2 28.11 -6.62 11.77
CA ASP A 2 28.59 -6.98 10.42
C ASP A 2 27.54 -6.95 9.28
N TYR A 3 26.23 -7.00 9.59
CA TYR A 3 25.17 -6.91 8.57
C TYR A 3 25.06 -5.53 7.93
N VAL A 4 25.09 -4.48 8.77
CA VAL A 4 25.13 -3.08 8.32
C VAL A 4 26.45 -2.80 7.60
N ARG A 5 27.57 -3.41 8.01
CA ARG A 5 28.87 -3.26 7.34
C ARG A 5 28.87 -3.75 5.89
N ARG A 6 28.07 -4.76 5.51
CA ARG A 6 27.92 -5.12 4.08
C ARG A 6 27.33 -3.97 3.24
N TRP A 7 26.50 -3.14 3.86
CA TRP A 7 25.90 -1.95 3.26
C TRP A 7 26.72 -0.65 3.49
N VAL A 8 27.51 -0.59 4.57
CA VAL A 8 28.18 0.63 5.08
C VAL A 8 29.73 0.62 4.96
N VAL A 9 30.39 -0.54 4.87
CA VAL A 9 31.88 -0.65 4.87
C VAL A 9 32.49 -0.89 3.48
N ALA A 10 31.70 -1.29 2.49
CA ALA A 10 32.10 -1.07 1.11
C ALA A 10 31.45 0.24 0.65
N PRO A 11 32.22 1.32 0.42
CA PRO A 11 31.63 2.52 -0.15
C PRO A 11 31.06 2.13 -1.52
N ARG A 12 29.73 2.07 -1.64
CA ARG A 12 29.08 2.38 -2.92
C ARG A 12 29.35 3.87 -3.11
N LYS A 13 30.53 4.16 -3.68
CA LYS A 13 30.95 5.51 -4.04
C LYS A 13 29.84 6.10 -4.91
N ASP A 14 29.18 7.07 -4.32
CA ASP A 14 28.57 8.19 -5.01
C ASP A 14 27.25 7.88 -5.73
N ALA A 15 26.28 8.77 -5.52
CA ALA A 15 24.87 8.65 -5.90
C ALA A 15 24.63 8.84 -7.42
N SER A 16 25.48 8.22 -8.24
CA SER A 16 25.33 8.11 -9.68
C SER A 16 26.08 6.86 -10.15
N ASP A 17 25.56 5.68 -9.81
CA ASP A 17 25.99 4.48 -10.55
C ASP A 17 25.62 4.73 -12.01
N SER A 18 26.64 5.04 -12.82
CA SER A 18 26.50 5.21 -14.26
C SER A 18 25.77 3.97 -14.81
N PRO A 19 24.98 4.08 -15.90
CA PRO A 19 24.30 2.92 -16.50
C PRO A 19 25.24 1.73 -16.74
N VAL A 20 26.55 1.98 -16.86
CA VAL A 20 27.65 1.01 -16.90
C VAL A 20 27.73 0.12 -15.64
N ILE A 21 27.67 0.66 -14.42
CA ILE A 21 27.80 -0.13 -13.17
C ILE A 21 26.53 -0.94 -12.88
N LYS A 22 25.34 -0.39 -13.18
CA LYS A 22 24.07 -1.16 -13.13
C LYS A 22 24.09 -2.32 -14.14
N ALA A 23 24.67 -2.10 -15.33
CA ALA A 23 24.84 -3.15 -16.34
C ALA A 23 25.87 -4.23 -15.95
N GLU A 24 26.95 -3.85 -15.25
CA GLU A 24 27.99 -4.80 -14.79
C GLU A 24 27.50 -5.74 -13.68
N ARG A 25 26.64 -5.25 -12.76
CA ARG A 25 26.12 -6.07 -11.65
C ARG A 25 24.85 -6.85 -12.01
N GLY A 26 24.06 -6.37 -12.96
CA GLY A 26 22.78 -6.98 -13.32
C GLY A 26 21.71 -6.92 -12.21
N THR A 27 21.88 -6.02 -11.23
CA THR A 27 20.99 -5.85 -10.08
C THR A 27 20.59 -4.40 -9.86
N THR A 28 19.53 -4.17 -9.08
CA THR A 28 19.08 -2.85 -8.65
C THR A 28 18.53 -2.91 -7.23
N LEU A 29 18.46 -1.74 -6.58
CA LEU A 29 17.87 -1.58 -5.25
C LEU A 29 16.42 -1.12 -5.40
N TYR A 30 15.50 -1.88 -4.82
CA TYR A 30 14.05 -1.63 -4.85
C TYR A 30 13.50 -1.46 -3.43
N LEU A 31 12.94 -0.30 -3.13
CA LEU A 31 12.24 -0.02 -1.89
C LEU A 31 10.78 -0.47 -1.96
N ALA A 32 10.44 -1.46 -1.14
CA ALA A 32 9.09 -1.91 -0.88
C ALA A 32 8.51 -1.23 0.37
N TYR A 33 7.24 -0.83 0.30
CA TYR A 33 6.49 -0.22 1.40
C TYR A 33 5.02 -0.65 1.46
N GLY A 34 4.59 -1.50 0.52
CA GLY A 34 3.21 -1.96 0.35
C GLY A 34 3.12 -3.49 0.48
N SER A 35 2.26 -4.11 -0.32
CA SER A 35 2.14 -5.59 -0.35
C SER A 35 3.46 -6.34 -0.59
N ASN A 36 4.45 -5.70 -1.23
CA ASN A 36 5.77 -6.29 -1.46
C ASN A 36 6.62 -6.46 -0.20
N LEU A 37 6.16 -6.00 0.96
CA LEU A 37 6.73 -6.39 2.25
C LEU A 37 6.40 -7.84 2.62
N SER A 38 5.28 -8.39 2.14
CA SER A 38 4.89 -9.76 2.51
C SER A 38 5.71 -10.81 1.76
N ILE A 39 6.20 -11.81 2.48
CA ILE A 39 6.79 -13.03 1.89
C ILE A 39 5.78 -13.72 0.97
N GLU A 40 4.50 -13.75 1.34
CA GLU A 40 3.42 -14.32 0.53
C GLU A 40 3.33 -13.65 -0.84
N ALA A 41 3.32 -12.31 -0.87
CA ALA A 41 3.16 -11.58 -2.12
C ALA A 41 4.46 -11.47 -2.94
N PHE A 42 5.60 -11.23 -2.28
CA PHE A 42 6.86 -10.92 -2.96
C PHE A 42 7.63 -12.18 -3.34
N ARG A 43 7.80 -13.11 -2.39
CA ARG A 43 8.62 -14.31 -2.59
C ARG A 43 7.83 -15.48 -3.14
N LYS A 44 6.60 -15.72 -2.66
CA LYS A 44 5.78 -16.86 -3.09
C LYS A 44 5.01 -16.55 -4.37
N ALA A 45 4.11 -15.56 -4.34
CA ALA A 45 3.22 -15.29 -5.47
C ALA A 45 3.96 -14.76 -6.72
N ARG A 46 4.97 -13.89 -6.54
CA ARG A 46 5.80 -13.37 -7.64
C ARG A 46 7.05 -14.19 -7.93
N GLY A 47 7.45 -15.10 -7.03
CA GLY A 47 8.65 -15.92 -7.20
C GLY A 47 9.97 -15.14 -7.09
N ILE A 48 9.96 -13.92 -6.54
CA ILE A 48 11.16 -13.07 -6.46
C ILE A 48 11.96 -13.43 -5.21
N GLN A 49 13.23 -13.79 -5.39
CA GLN A 49 14.16 -14.02 -4.28
C GLN A 49 15.18 -12.89 -4.23
N PRO A 50 15.03 -11.91 -3.32
CA PRO A 50 16.00 -10.83 -3.18
C PRO A 50 17.37 -11.37 -2.74
N LEU A 51 18.42 -10.80 -3.32
CA LEU A 51 19.83 -11.12 -3.03
C LEU A 51 20.23 -10.62 -1.64
N SER A 52 19.65 -9.50 -1.23
CA SER A 52 19.82 -8.92 0.09
C SER A 52 18.61 -8.04 0.44
N GLU A 53 18.38 -7.81 1.72
CA GLU A 53 17.29 -6.96 2.20
C GLU A 53 17.75 -6.09 3.39
N LEU A 54 17.21 -4.88 3.49
CA LEU A 54 17.55 -3.94 4.56
C LEU A 54 16.36 -3.04 4.93
N ASN A 55 16.03 -3.02 6.21
CA ASN A 55 15.00 -2.11 6.75
C ASN A 55 15.52 -0.68 6.73
N VAL A 56 14.71 0.24 6.21
CA VAL A 56 15.07 1.65 6.03
C VAL A 56 13.95 2.59 6.44
N GLN A 57 14.33 3.83 6.71
CA GLN A 57 13.48 5.00 6.84
C GLN A 57 13.69 5.93 5.63
N VAL A 58 12.62 6.55 5.14
CA VAL A 58 12.64 7.52 4.04
C VAL A 58 11.87 8.77 4.48
N PRO A 59 12.56 9.77 5.09
CA PRO A 59 11.93 10.96 5.63
C PRO A 59 11.17 11.82 4.60
N SER A 60 11.61 11.81 3.33
CA SER A 60 11.01 12.61 2.25
C SER A 60 9.66 12.07 1.77
N LEU A 61 9.29 10.86 2.18
CA LEU A 61 8.01 10.23 1.83
C LEU A 61 7.20 9.90 3.07
N ARG A 62 5.89 9.73 2.91
CA ARG A 62 4.97 9.15 3.89
C ARG A 62 4.10 8.07 3.25
N LEU A 63 3.71 7.07 4.04
CA LEU A 63 2.73 6.08 3.61
C LEU A 63 1.35 6.72 3.50
N THR A 64 0.62 6.37 2.46
CA THR A 64 -0.77 6.75 2.22
C THR A 64 -1.56 5.53 1.71
N PHE A 65 -2.88 5.61 1.74
CA PHE A 65 -3.77 4.59 1.18
C PHE A 65 -4.75 5.27 0.21
N ASP A 66 -4.20 5.87 -0.83
CA ASP A 66 -4.93 6.72 -1.78
C ASP A 66 -4.82 6.26 -3.24
N LEU A 67 -4.10 5.17 -3.52
CA LEU A 67 -4.14 4.57 -4.85
C LEU A 67 -5.49 3.88 -5.03
N PRO A 68 -6.35 4.31 -5.98
CA PRO A 68 -7.66 3.71 -6.15
C PRO A 68 -7.56 2.28 -6.67
N GLY A 69 -8.25 1.36 -6.01
CA GLY A 69 -8.44 -0.01 -6.45
C GLY A 69 -9.83 -0.23 -7.05
N ILE A 70 -10.57 -1.20 -6.52
CA ILE A 70 -11.90 -1.60 -6.97
C ILE A 70 -12.90 -1.36 -5.82
N PRO A 71 -13.94 -0.52 -6.02
CA PRO A 71 -14.99 -0.31 -5.04
C PRO A 71 -15.59 -1.62 -4.52
N TYR A 72 -15.97 -1.63 -3.24
CA TYR A 72 -16.56 -2.76 -2.51
C TYR A 72 -15.67 -3.99 -2.32
N ALA A 73 -14.47 -4.06 -2.90
CA ALA A 73 -13.57 -5.21 -2.77
C ALA A 73 -12.21 -4.80 -2.20
N GLU A 74 -11.49 -3.98 -2.95
CA GLU A 74 -10.13 -3.52 -2.63
C GLU A 74 -10.08 -2.02 -2.90
N PRO A 75 -10.73 -1.18 -2.07
CA PRO A 75 -11.08 0.17 -2.50
C PRO A 75 -9.85 1.05 -2.72
N CYS A 76 -8.81 0.85 -1.92
CA CYS A 76 -7.53 1.49 -2.13
C CYS A 76 -6.35 0.60 -1.72
N PHE A 77 -5.18 0.94 -2.26
CA PHE A 77 -3.90 0.33 -1.97
C PHE A 77 -2.93 1.34 -1.39
N ALA A 78 -1.81 0.85 -0.85
CA ALA A 78 -0.75 1.71 -0.35
C ALA A 78 -0.14 2.52 -1.49
N ASN A 79 0.23 3.76 -1.18
CA ASN A 79 0.98 4.65 -2.05
C ASN A 79 1.90 5.51 -1.18
N THR A 80 2.76 6.30 -1.79
CA THR A 80 3.55 7.29 -1.08
C THR A 80 3.14 8.70 -1.46
N ALA A 81 3.26 9.63 -0.51
CA ALA A 81 3.17 11.07 -0.75
C ALA A 81 4.45 11.73 -0.23
N ARG A 82 4.83 12.90 -0.77
CA ARG A 82 5.95 13.67 -0.21
C ARG A 82 5.61 14.09 1.22
N ALA A 83 6.59 14.04 2.11
CA ALA A 83 6.45 14.57 3.46
C ALA A 83 6.22 16.09 3.40
N LYS A 84 5.39 16.63 4.31
CA LYS A 84 5.01 18.06 4.30
C LYS A 84 6.21 19.01 4.42
N ALA A 85 7.32 18.57 5.02
CA ALA A 85 8.55 19.35 5.15
C ALA A 85 9.26 19.62 3.79
N ASP A 86 8.98 18.83 2.76
CA ASP A 86 9.52 18.99 1.39
C ASP A 86 8.59 19.82 0.47
N ALA A 87 7.40 20.17 0.95
CA ALA A 87 6.55 21.08 0.21
C ALA A 87 7.01 22.50 0.59
N ASN A 88 7.62 23.23 -0.36
CA ASN A 88 7.76 24.70 -0.31
C ASN A 88 6.37 25.36 -0.29
N ILE A 89 5.57 25.03 0.71
CA ILE A 89 4.29 25.64 1.00
C ILE A 89 4.62 26.60 2.14
N PRO A 90 4.51 27.93 1.91
CA PRO A 90 4.64 28.91 2.97
C PRO A 90 3.79 28.47 4.17
N GLU A 91 4.33 28.60 5.37
CA GLU A 91 3.69 28.16 6.63
C GLU A 91 2.24 28.68 6.76
N ALA A 92 1.95 29.84 6.15
CA ALA A 92 0.62 30.41 5.99
C ALA A 92 -0.35 29.55 5.15
N GLU A 93 0.05 29.05 3.98
CA GLU A 93 -0.79 28.20 3.11
C GLU A 93 -0.99 26.80 3.70
N ALA A 94 0.00 26.29 4.42
CA ALA A 94 -0.12 25.02 5.15
C ALA A 94 -1.15 25.13 6.28
N ASN A 95 -1.16 26.26 7.00
CA ASN A 95 -2.12 26.56 8.05
C ASN A 95 -3.52 26.83 7.49
N GLU A 96 -3.65 27.49 6.34
CA GLU A 96 -4.95 27.77 5.70
C GLU A 96 -5.59 26.50 5.13
N LYS A 97 -4.82 25.58 4.52
CA LYS A 97 -5.30 24.23 4.16
C LYS A 97 -5.64 23.40 5.39
N MET A 98 -4.93 23.57 6.50
CA MET A 98 -5.18 22.84 7.75
C MET A 98 -6.39 23.37 8.53
N GLN A 99 -6.76 24.63 8.35
CA GLN A 99 -8.00 25.24 8.86
C GLN A 99 -9.22 24.93 7.97
N ASN A 100 -9.02 24.75 6.66
CA ASN A 100 -10.08 24.37 5.70
C ASN A 100 -10.29 22.86 5.55
N LEU A 101 -9.38 22.04 6.08
CA LEU A 101 -9.66 20.64 6.37
C LEU A 101 -10.59 20.66 7.59
N GLY A 102 -11.87 20.37 7.36
CA GLY A 102 -12.83 20.11 8.44
C GLY A 102 -12.27 19.16 9.51
N PRO A 103 -12.97 19.00 10.66
CA PRO A 103 -12.43 18.37 11.86
C PRO A 103 -11.55 17.16 11.52
N LYS A 104 -10.29 17.18 12.00
CA LYS A 104 -9.27 16.15 11.74
C LYS A 104 -9.95 14.79 11.75
N SER A 105 -10.09 14.18 10.58
CA SER A 105 -10.78 12.91 10.43
C SER A 105 -10.28 11.98 11.53
N PRO A 106 -11.15 11.37 12.36
CA PRO A 106 -10.76 10.50 13.47
C PRO A 106 -10.13 9.19 12.98
N TYR A 107 -9.75 9.09 11.70
CA TYR A 107 -9.19 7.93 11.07
C TYR A 107 -7.67 7.89 11.27
N HIS A 108 -7.16 6.77 11.77
CA HIS A 108 -5.80 6.66 12.32
C HIS A 108 -4.67 6.70 11.27
N LYS A 109 -4.99 6.64 9.97
CA LYS A 109 -3.97 6.46 8.92
C LYS A 109 -3.00 7.63 8.76
N ASP A 110 -3.39 8.85 9.12
CA ASP A 110 -2.53 10.04 9.02
C ASP A 110 -1.76 10.36 10.33
N ARG A 111 -1.75 9.44 11.30
CA ARG A 111 -1.06 9.64 12.59
C ARG A 111 0.46 9.42 12.53
N TRP A 112 0.96 8.71 11.52
CA TRP A 112 2.38 8.44 11.37
C TRP A 112 3.12 9.62 10.71
N THR A 113 4.13 10.16 11.39
CA THR A 113 4.84 11.38 10.95
C THR A 113 6.33 11.17 10.70
N LYS A 114 6.91 10.04 11.10
CA LYS A 114 8.36 9.77 11.06
C LYS A 114 8.89 9.34 9.68
N GLY A 115 8.24 9.82 8.61
CA GLY A 115 8.55 9.42 7.23
C GLY A 115 8.14 7.97 6.90
N LEU A 116 8.39 7.52 5.69
CA LEU A 116 8.05 6.18 5.24
C LEU A 116 9.02 5.16 5.86
N VAL A 117 8.50 4.05 6.36
CA VAL A 117 9.31 2.89 6.77
C VAL A 117 9.05 1.77 5.77
N GLY A 118 10.11 1.09 5.35
CA GLY A 118 10.02 0.03 4.36
C GLY A 118 11.28 -0.83 4.33
N VAL A 119 11.37 -1.66 3.31
CA VAL A 119 12.51 -2.57 3.10
C VAL A 119 13.07 -2.36 1.71
N VAL A 120 14.38 -2.14 1.64
CA VAL A 120 15.09 -2.18 0.36
C VAL A 120 15.52 -3.60 0.09
N TYR A 121 15.10 -4.11 -1.06
CA TYR A 121 15.57 -5.35 -1.64
C TYR A 121 16.62 -5.07 -2.71
N GLU A 122 17.70 -5.85 -2.72
CA GLU A 122 18.53 -6.01 -3.91
C GLU A 122 17.95 -7.12 -4.77
N VAL A 123 17.58 -6.80 -6.01
CA VAL A 123 16.93 -7.73 -6.95
C VAL A 123 17.65 -7.73 -8.29
N THR A 124 17.51 -8.80 -9.06
CA THR A 124 18.01 -8.82 -10.44
C THR A 124 17.22 -7.84 -11.31
N LEU A 125 17.80 -7.37 -12.42
CA LEU A 125 17.07 -6.51 -13.37
C LEU A 125 15.82 -7.21 -13.95
N LYS A 126 15.87 -8.54 -14.10
CA LYS A 126 14.73 -9.36 -14.53
C LYS A 126 13.61 -9.34 -13.50
N ASP A 127 13.95 -9.52 -12.22
CA ASP A 127 12.97 -9.47 -11.14
C ASP A 127 12.40 -8.06 -10.98
N PHE A 128 13.24 -7.02 -11.17
CA PHE A 128 12.76 -5.65 -11.16
C PHE A 128 11.75 -5.38 -12.28
N ALA A 129 12.01 -5.82 -13.52
CA ALA A 129 11.03 -5.77 -14.60
C ALA A 129 9.75 -6.54 -14.25
N HIS A 130 9.86 -7.70 -13.57
CA HIS A 130 8.70 -8.44 -13.09
C HIS A 130 7.89 -7.67 -12.03
N ILE A 131 8.56 -6.92 -11.14
CA ILE A 131 7.90 -6.01 -10.20
C ILE A 131 7.13 -4.94 -10.96
N ILE A 132 7.77 -4.23 -11.90
CA ILE A 132 7.11 -3.19 -12.72
C ILE A 132 5.87 -3.75 -13.43
N ALA A 133 5.99 -4.94 -14.03
CA ALA A 133 4.90 -5.64 -14.69
C ALA A 133 3.70 -5.91 -13.78
N THR A 134 3.94 -6.32 -12.54
CA THR A 134 2.87 -6.71 -11.60
C THR A 134 2.26 -5.52 -10.86
N GLU A 135 2.97 -4.39 -10.79
CA GLU A 135 2.51 -3.14 -10.16
C GLU A 135 1.71 -2.23 -11.15
N GLY A 136 1.19 -2.83 -12.22
CA GLY A 136 0.40 -2.15 -13.24
C GLY A 136 1.20 -1.68 -14.46
N GLY A 137 2.42 -2.20 -14.67
CA GLY A 137 3.18 -2.04 -15.92
C GLY A 137 3.41 -0.58 -16.32
N GLY A 138 3.56 0.31 -15.33
CA GLY A 138 3.75 1.76 -15.53
C GLY A 138 2.45 2.58 -15.68
N SER A 139 1.26 1.97 -15.65
CA SER A 139 -0.01 2.71 -15.75
C SER A 139 -0.42 3.42 -14.46
N SER A 140 -0.05 2.83 -13.31
CA SER A 140 -0.51 3.26 -11.98
C SER A 140 0.56 4.00 -11.19
N TYR A 141 1.80 3.53 -11.25
CA TYR A 141 2.95 4.11 -10.56
C TYR A 141 4.02 4.59 -11.54
N LYS A 142 4.76 5.62 -11.12
CA LYS A 142 6.06 6.00 -11.68
C LYS A 142 7.18 5.37 -10.87
N ASP A 143 8.24 4.96 -11.55
CA ASP A 143 9.52 4.67 -10.92
C ASP A 143 10.24 5.98 -10.59
N ILE A 144 10.63 6.16 -9.32
CA ILE A 144 11.43 7.28 -8.83
C ILE A 144 12.56 6.76 -7.95
N GLU A 145 13.69 7.49 -7.91
CA GLU A 145 14.77 7.22 -6.97
C GLU A 145 14.61 8.09 -5.71
N VAL A 146 14.78 7.48 -4.53
CA VAL A 146 14.66 8.15 -3.22
C VAL A 146 15.85 7.85 -2.32
N ASP A 147 16.12 8.75 -1.38
CA ASP A 147 17.14 8.55 -0.35
C ASP A 147 16.60 7.66 0.78
N CYS A 148 17.21 6.49 0.93
CA CYS A 148 16.89 5.51 1.95
C CYS A 148 17.93 5.53 3.06
N TYR A 149 17.49 5.71 4.30
CA TYR A 149 18.32 5.75 5.48
C TYR A 149 18.23 4.41 6.22
N PRO A 150 19.34 3.66 6.35
CA PRO A 150 19.32 2.40 7.08
C PRO A 150 19.08 2.63 8.57
N PHE A 151 18.41 1.70 9.23
CA PHE A 151 18.36 1.69 10.69
C PHE A 151 19.72 1.26 11.27
N ALA A 152 20.12 1.88 12.38
CA ALA A 152 21.37 1.55 13.07
C ALA A 152 21.40 0.12 13.64
N THR A 153 20.22 -0.43 13.90
CA THR A 153 20.03 -1.80 14.39
C THR A 153 18.82 -2.43 13.68
N GLN A 154 18.81 -3.76 13.62
CA GLN A 154 17.67 -4.57 13.15
C GLN A 154 16.82 -5.08 14.33
N ASP A 155 17.09 -4.58 15.55
CA ASP A 155 16.26 -4.84 16.72
C ASP A 155 14.94 -4.05 16.59
N PRO A 156 13.79 -4.74 16.44
CA PRO A 156 12.50 -4.06 16.25
C PRO A 156 12.01 -3.35 17.52
N SER A 157 12.60 -3.60 18.69
CA SER A 157 12.23 -2.88 19.92
C SER A 157 12.73 -1.43 19.95
N VAL A 158 13.71 -1.09 19.12
CA VAL A 158 14.22 0.27 19.00
C VAL A 158 13.25 1.12 18.18
N PRO A 159 12.77 2.27 18.71
CA PRO A 159 11.77 3.10 18.04
C PRO A 159 12.34 3.73 16.76
N VAL A 160 11.44 4.14 15.87
CA VAL A 160 11.85 4.87 14.66
C VAL A 160 12.35 6.26 15.08
N PRO A 161 13.56 6.67 14.68
CA PRO A 161 14.07 7.99 15.01
C PRO A 161 13.28 9.06 14.24
N GLU A 162 13.06 10.23 14.86
CA GLU A 162 12.44 11.38 14.16
C GLU A 162 13.29 11.84 12.98
N ASN A 163 14.62 11.83 13.16
CA ASN A 163 15.59 12.20 12.13
C ASN A 163 16.64 11.09 12.00
N PRO A 164 16.73 10.39 10.87
CA PRO A 164 17.78 9.38 10.68
C PRO A 164 19.15 10.03 10.58
N THR A 165 20.14 9.43 11.24
CA THR A 165 21.52 9.96 11.34
C THR A 165 22.51 9.24 10.45
N LEU A 166 22.19 8.03 9.98
CA LEU A 166 23.07 7.26 9.10
C LEU A 166 23.08 7.83 7.68
N ARG A 167 24.19 7.61 6.96
CA ARG A 167 24.30 8.06 5.56
C ARG A 167 23.26 7.34 4.69
N PRO A 168 22.50 8.07 3.85
CA PRO A 168 21.53 7.46 2.96
C PRO A 168 22.19 6.81 1.74
N PHE A 169 21.41 5.99 1.03
CA PHE A 169 21.71 5.48 -0.31
C PHE A 169 20.46 5.53 -1.19
N LYS A 170 20.63 5.48 -2.52
CA LYS A 170 19.51 5.55 -3.46
C LYS A 170 18.87 4.18 -3.69
N ALA A 171 17.54 4.14 -3.74
CA ALA A 171 16.78 2.99 -4.22
C ALA A 171 15.62 3.44 -5.11
N HIS A 172 15.26 2.60 -6.07
CA HIS A 172 14.07 2.75 -6.88
C HIS A 172 12.83 2.44 -6.04
N THR A 173 11.77 3.22 -6.20
CA THR A 173 10.47 2.93 -5.61
C THR A 173 9.36 3.33 -6.55
N LEU A 174 8.17 2.82 -6.28
CA LEU A 174 6.99 3.11 -7.07
C LEU A 174 6.17 4.19 -6.40
N TYR A 175 5.80 5.23 -7.16
CA TYR A 175 5.10 6.41 -6.66
C TYR A 175 3.97 6.80 -7.59
N ALA A 176 2.74 6.89 -7.07
CA ALA A 176 1.60 7.40 -7.81
C ALA A 176 1.35 8.85 -7.38
N ALA A 177 1.86 9.80 -8.16
CA ALA A 177 1.68 11.22 -7.87
C ALA A 177 0.20 11.60 -7.82
N ALA A 178 -0.21 12.32 -6.77
CA ALA A 178 -1.47 13.05 -6.77
C ALA A 178 -1.38 14.11 -7.88
N ASN A 179 -2.07 13.89 -9.00
CA ASN A 179 -1.97 14.79 -10.15
C ASN A 179 -2.49 16.16 -9.78
N THR A 180 -1.67 17.20 -9.99
CA THR A 180 -2.12 18.60 -10.00
C THR A 180 -2.75 18.98 -11.35
N HIS A 181 -2.63 18.14 -12.39
CA HIS A 181 -3.18 18.41 -13.72
C HIS A 181 -3.84 17.19 -14.39
N PRO A 182 -5.09 17.31 -14.90
CA PRO A 182 -5.85 16.22 -15.53
C PRO A 182 -5.31 15.77 -16.91
N LYS A 183 -4.24 16.38 -17.43
CA LYS A 183 -3.76 16.15 -18.81
C LYS A 183 -2.85 14.92 -19.00
N GLU A 184 -2.47 14.20 -17.95
CA GLU A 184 -1.48 13.11 -18.05
C GLU A 184 -2.06 11.71 -18.29
N GLY A 185 -3.35 11.57 -18.65
CA GLY A 185 -3.92 10.28 -19.04
C GLY A 185 -3.77 9.19 -17.97
N ARG A 186 -3.88 9.56 -16.68
CA ARG A 186 -3.78 8.66 -15.52
C ARG A 186 -5.14 8.35 -14.92
N ARG A 187 -5.17 7.33 -14.06
CA ARG A 187 -6.33 7.01 -13.22
C ARG A 187 -6.76 8.23 -12.41
N ALA A 188 -8.07 8.45 -12.29
CA ALA A 188 -8.65 9.55 -11.53
C ALA A 188 -8.21 9.46 -10.05
N HIS A 189 -7.70 10.56 -9.51
CA HIS A 189 -7.40 10.67 -8.08
C HIS A 189 -8.71 10.84 -7.32
N ARG A 190 -8.84 10.21 -6.15
CA ARG A 190 -10.01 10.40 -5.28
C ARG A 190 -9.99 11.82 -4.72
N PRO A 191 -11.13 12.51 -4.56
CA PRO A 191 -11.17 13.90 -4.09
C PRO A 191 -10.49 14.12 -2.73
N ASP A 192 -10.65 13.16 -1.81
CA ASP A 192 -9.98 13.14 -0.51
C ASP A 192 -9.08 11.89 -0.42
N PRO A 193 -7.75 12.04 -0.52
CA PRO A 193 -6.80 10.93 -0.37
C PRO A 193 -6.90 10.24 1.01
N SER A 194 -7.43 10.95 2.01
CA SER A 194 -7.62 10.44 3.35
C SER A 194 -8.97 9.71 3.56
N TYR A 195 -9.83 9.64 2.54
CA TYR A 195 -11.17 9.08 2.71
C TYR A 195 -11.21 7.55 2.73
N ALA A 196 -10.64 6.92 1.70
CA ALA A 196 -10.79 5.50 1.46
C ALA A 196 -10.05 4.64 2.50
N GLN A 197 -10.60 3.45 2.76
CA GLN A 197 -10.05 2.43 3.65
C GLN A 197 -9.53 1.25 2.82
N PRO A 198 -8.31 0.75 3.09
CA PRO A 198 -7.79 -0.45 2.45
C PRO A 198 -8.56 -1.69 2.93
N SER A 199 -8.59 -2.74 2.12
CA SER A 199 -9.28 -3.98 2.51
C SER A 199 -8.57 -4.68 3.69
N PRO A 200 -9.27 -5.58 4.41
CA PRO A 200 -8.66 -6.40 5.45
C PRO A 200 -7.57 -7.31 4.88
N ARG A 201 -7.79 -7.88 3.69
CA ARG A 201 -6.82 -8.74 3.01
C ARG A 201 -5.54 -7.99 2.68
N TYR A 202 -5.66 -6.77 2.14
CA TYR A 202 -4.51 -5.95 1.79
C TYR A 202 -3.73 -5.49 3.03
N LEU A 203 -4.44 -5.03 4.07
CA LEU A 203 -3.79 -4.67 5.34
C LEU A 203 -3.07 -5.86 5.96
N LYS A 204 -3.65 -7.06 5.90
CA LYS A 204 -3.00 -8.28 6.39
C LYS A 204 -1.64 -8.52 5.71
N LEU A 205 -1.56 -8.38 4.38
CA LEU A 205 -0.26 -8.49 3.67
C LEU A 205 0.76 -7.48 4.20
N LEU A 206 0.32 -6.25 4.45
CA LEU A 206 1.19 -5.19 4.94
C LEU A 206 1.66 -5.45 6.39
N THR A 207 0.75 -5.84 7.28
CA THR A 207 1.05 -6.11 8.69
C THR A 207 1.87 -7.38 8.87
N ASP A 208 1.58 -8.43 8.10
CA ASP A 208 2.33 -9.68 8.13
C ASP A 208 3.74 -9.45 7.60
N GLY A 209 3.88 -8.77 6.45
CA GLY A 209 5.19 -8.43 5.90
C GLY A 209 6.05 -7.58 6.85
N ALA A 210 5.43 -6.61 7.53
CA ALA A 210 6.12 -5.81 8.54
C ALA A 210 6.65 -6.65 9.72
N ALA A 211 5.89 -7.67 10.14
CA ALA A 211 6.29 -8.59 11.20
C ALA A 211 7.35 -9.60 10.72
N GLU A 212 7.15 -10.20 9.54
CA GLU A 212 8.07 -11.15 8.89
C GLU A 212 9.47 -10.53 8.71
N LEU A 213 9.53 -9.27 8.28
CA LEU A 213 10.77 -8.53 8.05
C LEU A 213 11.28 -7.78 9.29
N ARG A 214 10.62 -7.97 10.44
CA ARG A 214 11.00 -7.35 11.72
C ARG A 214 11.19 -5.84 11.62
N LEU A 215 10.26 -5.14 10.95
CA LEU A 215 10.20 -3.68 11.00
C LEU A 215 10.03 -3.20 12.46
N PRO A 216 10.40 -1.96 12.81
CA PRO A 216 10.26 -1.45 14.18
C PRO A 216 8.84 -1.65 14.74
N ASN A 217 8.73 -2.11 15.99
CA ASN A 217 7.47 -2.46 16.66
C ASN A 217 6.50 -1.27 16.66
N GLU A 218 7.02 -0.06 16.92
CA GLU A 218 6.26 1.18 16.85
C GLU A 218 5.57 1.38 15.49
N TYR A 219 6.24 1.03 14.40
CA TYR A 219 5.68 1.11 13.05
C TYR A 219 4.66 0.00 12.80
N GLN A 220 4.93 -1.22 13.28
CA GLN A 220 3.97 -2.32 13.19
C GLN A 220 2.66 -1.98 13.92
N ASP A 221 2.74 -1.34 15.08
CA ASP A 221 1.57 -0.92 15.86
C ASP A 221 0.77 0.17 15.14
N TYR A 222 1.45 1.11 14.49
CA TYR A 222 0.80 2.06 13.59
C TYR A 222 0.04 1.34 12.47
N LEU A 223 0.67 0.38 11.77
CA LEU A 223 0.02 -0.34 10.67
C LEU A 223 -1.22 -1.12 11.15
N ARG A 224 -1.14 -1.76 12.32
CA ARG A 224 -2.29 -2.46 12.96
C ARG A 224 -3.42 -1.51 13.35
N SER A 225 -3.11 -0.24 13.64
CA SER A 225 -4.12 0.76 14.02
C SER A 225 -4.97 1.26 12.84
N VAL A 226 -4.56 0.98 11.59
CA VAL A 226 -5.29 1.38 10.39
C VAL A 226 -6.56 0.54 10.26
N ARG A 227 -7.73 1.18 10.35
CA ARG A 227 -9.02 0.46 10.23
C ARG A 227 -9.24 -0.04 8.79
N PRO A 228 -9.59 -1.32 8.59
CA PRO A 228 -9.92 -1.85 7.27
C PRO A 228 -11.30 -1.40 6.78
N TYR A 229 -11.51 -1.49 5.47
CA TYR A 229 -12.83 -1.47 4.85
C TYR A 229 -13.60 -2.76 5.14
N VAL A 230 -14.87 -2.63 5.50
CA VAL A 230 -15.80 -3.73 5.75
C VAL A 230 -17.15 -3.35 5.14
N ILE A 231 -17.76 -4.30 4.44
CA ILE A 231 -19.14 -4.18 3.99
C ILE A 231 -20.05 -4.25 5.21
N SER A 232 -20.72 -3.15 5.52
CA SER A 232 -21.56 -2.99 6.71
C SER A 232 -23.05 -3.28 6.48
N THR A 233 -23.51 -3.40 5.23
CA THR A 233 -24.93 -3.58 4.90
C THR A 233 -25.13 -4.62 3.79
N ASP A 234 -26.28 -5.30 3.80
CA ASP A 234 -26.66 -6.22 2.71
C ASP A 234 -26.84 -5.50 1.37
N ARG A 235 -27.27 -4.23 1.42
CA ARG A 235 -27.37 -3.38 0.23
C ARG A 235 -26.00 -3.18 -0.43
N GLN A 236 -24.95 -2.92 0.35
CA GLN A 236 -23.57 -2.85 -0.15
C GLN A 236 -23.10 -4.22 -0.67
N ARG A 237 -23.50 -5.33 -0.06
CA ARG A 237 -23.16 -6.70 -0.52
C ARG A 237 -23.78 -7.02 -1.89
N ILE A 238 -25.03 -6.65 -2.11
CA ILE A 238 -25.69 -6.76 -3.43
C ILE A 238 -24.97 -5.85 -4.44
N GLY A 239 -24.68 -4.61 -4.06
CA GLY A 239 -23.92 -3.66 -4.88
C GLY A 239 -22.55 -4.19 -5.29
N GLN A 240 -21.81 -4.79 -4.35
CA GLN A 240 -20.53 -5.46 -4.59
C GLN A 240 -20.68 -6.53 -5.68
N TYR A 241 -21.63 -7.46 -5.52
CA TYR A 241 -21.82 -8.55 -6.47
C TYR A 241 -22.11 -8.02 -7.89
N ILE A 242 -23.04 -7.07 -8.01
CA ILE A 242 -23.40 -6.48 -9.31
C ILE A 242 -22.21 -5.73 -9.91
N PHE A 243 -21.52 -4.91 -9.11
CA PHE A 243 -20.39 -4.10 -9.57
C PHE A 243 -19.25 -4.98 -10.08
N LEU A 244 -18.87 -6.01 -9.30
CA LEU A 244 -17.80 -6.93 -9.66
C LEU A 244 -18.19 -7.75 -10.90
N SER A 245 -19.44 -8.20 -11.02
CA SER A 245 -19.91 -8.94 -12.20
C SER A 245 -19.78 -8.13 -13.49
N ILE A 246 -20.03 -6.82 -13.42
CA ILE A 246 -19.91 -5.92 -14.57
C ILE A 246 -18.43 -5.63 -14.89
N TRP A 247 -17.63 -5.28 -13.89
CA TRP A 247 -16.29 -4.72 -14.14
C TRP A 247 -15.14 -5.73 -14.11
N MET A 248 -15.26 -6.85 -13.38
CA MET A 248 -14.18 -7.83 -13.28
C MET A 248 -13.77 -8.45 -14.62
N PRO A 249 -14.67 -8.77 -15.56
CA PRO A 249 -14.26 -9.29 -16.88
C PRO A 249 -13.30 -8.34 -17.61
N PHE A 250 -13.55 -7.03 -17.56
CA PHE A 250 -12.68 -6.02 -18.19
C PHE A 250 -11.35 -5.88 -17.46
N ILE A 251 -11.38 -5.93 -16.13
CA ILE A 251 -10.16 -5.88 -15.30
C ILE A 251 -9.27 -7.10 -15.57
N ILE A 252 -9.86 -8.30 -15.62
CA ILE A 252 -9.17 -9.55 -15.97
C ILE A 252 -8.56 -9.45 -17.39
N LEU A 253 -9.31 -8.90 -18.35
CA LEU A 253 -8.81 -8.67 -19.71
C LEU A 253 -7.58 -7.75 -19.71
N ILE A 254 -7.60 -6.64 -18.96
CA ILE A 254 -6.45 -5.74 -18.84
C ILE A 254 -5.21 -6.47 -18.30
N PHE A 255 -5.37 -7.25 -17.23
CA PHE A 255 -4.25 -8.01 -16.67
C PHE A 255 -3.76 -9.12 -17.62
N ALA A 256 -4.65 -9.75 -18.39
CA ALA A 256 -4.28 -10.72 -19.41
C ALA A 256 -3.50 -10.06 -20.56
N LEU A 257 -3.94 -8.91 -21.05
CA LEU A 257 -3.24 -8.13 -22.07
C LEU A 257 -1.87 -7.67 -21.56
N GLY A 258 -1.79 -7.18 -20.31
CA GLY A 258 -0.54 -6.83 -19.67
C GLY A 258 0.46 -7.98 -19.69
N ARG A 259 0.08 -9.14 -19.14
CA ARG A 259 0.92 -10.35 -19.14
C ARG A 259 1.37 -10.77 -20.54
N ARG A 260 0.55 -10.56 -21.57
CA ARG A 260 0.85 -10.97 -22.95
C ARG A 260 1.76 -10.00 -23.70
N PHE A 261 1.75 -8.72 -23.34
CA PHE A 261 2.35 -7.65 -24.13
C PHE A 261 3.37 -6.78 -23.38
N HIS A 262 3.76 -7.12 -22.15
CA HIS A 262 4.85 -6.39 -21.46
C HIS A 262 6.15 -6.43 -22.26
N ASP A 263 6.86 -5.31 -22.26
CA ASP A 263 8.22 -5.23 -22.78
C ASP A 263 9.23 -5.85 -21.80
N LYS A 264 10.51 -5.81 -22.19
CA LYS A 264 11.63 -6.31 -21.37
C LYS A 264 11.80 -5.60 -20.03
N ASP A 265 11.27 -4.38 -19.90
CA ASP A 265 11.33 -3.55 -18.69
C ASP A 265 10.05 -3.71 -17.85
N GLY A 266 9.16 -4.62 -18.24
CA GLY A 266 7.90 -4.90 -17.56
C GLY A 266 6.78 -3.90 -17.84
N ARG A 267 6.95 -2.99 -18.81
CA ARG A 267 5.97 -1.94 -19.09
C ARG A 267 4.94 -2.42 -20.11
N MET A 268 3.69 -2.00 -19.91
CA MET A 268 2.61 -2.24 -20.87
C MET A 268 2.78 -1.33 -22.10
N PRO A 269 2.36 -1.78 -23.31
CA PRO A 269 2.31 -0.90 -24.46
C PRO A 269 1.39 0.30 -24.20
N PRO A 270 1.66 1.48 -24.77
CA PRO A 270 0.89 2.70 -24.48
C PRO A 270 -0.63 2.56 -24.69
N TRP A 271 -1.07 1.75 -25.66
CA TRP A 271 -2.49 1.52 -25.90
C TRP A 271 -3.16 0.69 -24.79
N VAL A 272 -2.45 -0.29 -24.20
CA VAL A 272 -2.94 -1.07 -23.05
C VAL A 272 -3.00 -0.19 -21.81
N GLN A 273 -2.01 0.69 -21.60
CA GLN A 273 -2.03 1.66 -20.49
C GLN A 273 -3.25 2.60 -20.60
N LYS A 274 -3.48 3.17 -21.79
CA LYS A 274 -4.65 4.04 -22.05
C LYS A 274 -5.97 3.30 -21.84
N LEU A 275 -6.07 2.05 -22.32
CA LEU A 275 -7.23 1.20 -22.08
C LEU A 275 -7.46 0.94 -20.58
N SER A 276 -6.39 0.60 -19.84
CA SER A 276 -6.46 0.41 -18.39
C SER A 276 -7.00 1.65 -17.69
N VAL A 277 -6.45 2.82 -18.01
CA VAL A 277 -6.89 4.10 -17.44
C VAL A 277 -8.36 4.38 -17.78
N ALA A 278 -8.78 4.14 -19.02
CA ALA A 278 -10.16 4.36 -19.44
C ALA A 278 -11.14 3.45 -18.66
N VAL A 279 -10.85 2.16 -18.53
CA VAL A 279 -11.70 1.21 -17.80
C VAL A 279 -11.79 1.55 -16.33
N PHE A 280 -10.67 1.83 -15.65
CA PHE A 280 -10.69 2.21 -14.23
C PHE A 280 -11.41 3.55 -14.01
N ASN A 281 -11.22 4.55 -14.89
CA ASN A 281 -11.95 5.81 -14.78
C ASN A 281 -13.46 5.61 -15.00
N ALA A 282 -13.84 4.77 -15.96
CA ALA A 282 -15.24 4.44 -16.22
C ALA A 282 -15.88 3.68 -15.04
N SER A 283 -15.14 2.74 -14.42
CA SER A 283 -15.62 2.01 -13.25
C SER A 283 -15.83 2.91 -12.04
N TRP A 284 -14.90 3.82 -11.78
CA TRP A 284 -15.03 4.81 -10.71
C TRP A 284 -16.14 5.83 -10.99
N THR A 285 -16.29 6.29 -12.24
CA THR A 285 -17.40 7.17 -12.63
C THR A 285 -18.75 6.49 -12.43
N CYS A 286 -18.87 5.24 -12.86
CA CYS A 286 -20.07 4.42 -12.65
C CYS A 286 -20.37 4.25 -11.16
N TYR A 287 -19.33 4.03 -10.35
CA TYR A 287 -19.48 3.94 -8.91
C TYR A 287 -19.98 5.25 -8.28
N ASP A 288 -19.34 6.38 -8.57
CA ASP A 288 -19.65 7.67 -7.95
C ASP A 288 -21.05 8.19 -8.35
N LEU A 289 -21.46 7.96 -9.60
CA LEU A 289 -22.75 8.44 -10.12
C LEU A 289 -23.93 7.52 -9.77
N VAL A 290 -23.69 6.21 -9.69
CA VAL A 290 -24.76 5.21 -9.55
C VAL A 290 -24.57 4.39 -8.28
N PHE A 291 -23.51 3.58 -8.19
CA PHE A 291 -23.45 2.55 -7.15
C PHE A 291 -23.36 3.11 -5.74
N LYS A 292 -22.55 4.15 -5.51
CA LYS A 292 -22.45 4.77 -4.18
C LYS A 292 -23.80 5.27 -3.69
N ARG A 293 -24.62 5.84 -4.60
CA ARG A 293 -25.95 6.39 -4.28
C ARG A 293 -26.98 5.30 -4.07
N THR A 294 -26.96 4.25 -4.88
CA THR A 294 -27.96 3.17 -4.83
C THR A 294 -27.64 2.13 -3.77
N PHE A 295 -26.38 1.71 -3.67
CA PHE A 295 -25.95 0.57 -2.86
C PHE A 295 -25.22 0.96 -1.57
N GLY A 296 -24.73 2.19 -1.46
CA GLY A 296 -23.96 2.69 -0.31
C GLY A 296 -22.46 2.71 -0.57
N ASP A 297 -21.69 3.13 0.43
CA ASP A 297 -20.27 3.44 0.27
C ASP A 297 -19.40 2.18 0.04
N GLY A 298 -18.68 2.16 -1.07
CA GLY A 298 -17.76 1.09 -1.47
C GLY A 298 -16.30 1.37 -1.12
N GLU A 299 -16.01 2.46 -0.43
CA GLU A 299 -14.66 2.93 -0.08
C GLU A 299 -14.41 3.00 1.42
N ARG A 300 -15.46 3.14 2.21
CA ARG A 300 -15.39 3.31 3.65
C ARG A 300 -16.52 2.57 4.36
N SER A 301 -16.18 1.90 5.46
CA SER A 301 -17.14 1.26 6.35
C SER A 301 -18.05 2.31 7.00
N ILE A 302 -19.34 1.99 7.11
CA ILE A 302 -20.28 2.83 7.88
C ILE A 302 -20.15 2.43 9.35
N GLU A 303 -19.99 3.39 10.25
CA GLU A 303 -19.94 3.09 11.70
C GLU A 303 -21.32 2.63 12.17
N ASN A 304 -21.38 1.47 12.86
CA ASN A 304 -22.62 0.96 13.45
C ASN A 304 -23.19 2.00 14.42
N GLY A 305 -24.33 2.61 14.07
CA GLY A 305 -24.96 3.71 14.81
C GLY A 305 -25.07 5.02 14.01
N GLY A 306 -24.49 5.10 12.81
CA GLY A 306 -24.71 6.20 11.88
C GLY A 306 -26.14 6.21 11.34
N ILE A 307 -26.79 7.38 11.42
CA ILE A 307 -28.10 7.64 10.81
C ILE A 307 -27.89 7.67 9.28
N ASP A 308 -28.60 6.82 8.53
CA ASP A 308 -28.68 6.93 7.05
C ASP A 308 -29.15 8.37 6.71
N PRO A 309 -28.74 9.01 5.59
CA PRO A 309 -29.37 10.24 5.11
C PRO A 309 -30.92 10.24 5.08
N SER A 310 -31.59 9.07 5.19
CA SER A 310 -33.03 8.94 5.41
C SER A 310 -33.53 9.01 6.87
N GLY A 311 -32.67 9.17 7.88
CA GLY A 311 -33.07 9.31 9.29
C GLY A 311 -33.26 7.99 10.07
N SER A 312 -33.03 6.83 9.45
CA SER A 312 -33.27 5.52 10.08
C SER A 312 -32.06 5.06 10.92
N ARG A 313 -32.31 4.60 12.17
CA ARG A 313 -31.30 3.87 12.96
C ARG A 313 -31.12 2.47 12.37
N ILE A 314 -29.88 2.07 12.11
CA ILE A 314 -29.54 0.71 11.70
C ILE A 314 -29.42 -0.15 12.97
N HIS A 315 -30.31 -1.14 13.12
CA HIS A 315 -30.15 -2.19 14.13
C HIS A 315 -28.98 -3.09 13.71
N GLY A 316 -27.86 -3.00 14.41
CA GLY A 316 -26.78 -3.99 14.30
C GLY A 316 -27.09 -5.16 15.22
N GLU A 317 -27.22 -6.37 14.67
CA GLU A 317 -27.02 -7.57 15.47
C GLU A 317 -25.54 -7.66 15.87
N GLU A 318 -25.28 -7.95 17.15
CA GLU A 318 -23.95 -8.30 17.62
C GLU A 318 -23.38 -9.44 16.77
N PRO A 319 -22.06 -9.44 16.49
CA PRO A 319 -21.46 -10.61 15.87
C PRO A 319 -21.63 -11.79 16.83
N LEU A 320 -22.33 -12.83 16.38
CA LEU A 320 -22.38 -14.12 17.05
C LEU A 320 -20.95 -14.61 17.26
N ALA A 321 -20.45 -14.46 18.49
CA ALA A 321 -19.29 -15.19 18.95
C ALA A 321 -19.64 -16.68 18.84
N GLU A 322 -19.00 -17.37 17.92
CA GLU A 322 -19.02 -18.82 17.81
C GLU A 322 -18.48 -19.39 19.14
N LYS A 323 -19.39 -19.77 20.04
CA LYS A 323 -19.05 -20.48 21.27
C LYS A 323 -18.49 -21.84 20.88
N LEU A 324 -17.17 -21.94 20.82
CA LEU A 324 -16.48 -23.22 20.86
C LEU A 324 -16.85 -23.91 22.19
N PRO A 325 -17.21 -25.20 22.19
CA PRO A 325 -17.49 -25.91 23.44
C PRO A 325 -16.20 -26.06 24.26
N ASP A 326 -16.28 -25.76 25.56
CA ASP A 326 -15.22 -26.00 26.54
C ASP A 326 -14.87 -27.50 26.58
N ILE A 327 -13.74 -27.87 25.97
CA ILE A 327 -13.14 -29.17 26.17
C ILE A 327 -12.32 -29.08 27.45
N ASN A 328 -12.88 -29.63 28.52
CA ASN A 328 -12.22 -29.78 29.82
C ASN A 328 -11.11 -30.84 29.71
N VAL A 329 -9.86 -30.40 29.57
CA VAL A 329 -8.68 -31.26 29.57
C VAL A 329 -8.17 -31.43 31.00
N ASP A 330 -8.92 -32.18 31.82
CA ASP A 330 -8.47 -32.68 33.12
C ASP A 330 -9.27 -33.93 33.49
N ARG A 331 -8.98 -35.05 32.80
CA ARG A 331 -9.27 -36.42 33.25
C ARG A 331 -8.64 -37.45 32.32
N ALA A 332 -7.34 -37.69 32.51
CA ALA A 332 -6.67 -38.89 32.02
C ALA A 332 -5.37 -39.14 32.80
N VAL A 333 -5.47 -39.40 34.10
CA VAL A 333 -4.46 -40.12 34.87
C VAL A 333 -5.19 -41.01 35.88
N ASP A 334 -4.67 -42.22 36.07
CA ASP A 334 -5.09 -43.30 37.00
C ASP A 334 -6.02 -44.38 36.44
N SER A 335 -5.46 -45.46 35.87
CA SER A 335 -5.03 -46.60 36.70
C SER A 335 -4.36 -47.72 35.88
N PRO A 336 -3.23 -48.29 36.34
CA PRO A 336 -2.73 -49.62 35.96
C PRO A 336 -3.18 -50.68 37.02
N PRO A 337 -2.84 -51.97 36.90
CA PRO A 337 -2.08 -52.69 35.87
C PRO A 337 -2.89 -53.62 34.97
#